data_AF-A0A7K2KKT6-F1
#
_entry.id   AF-A0A7K2KKT6-F1
#
_cell.length_a   1.000
_cell.length_b   1.000
_cell.length_c   1.000
_cell.angle_alpha   90.00
_cell.angle_beta   90.00
_cell.angle_gamma   90.00
#
_symmetry.space_group_name_H-M   'P 1'
#
loop_
_entity.id
_entity.type
_entity.pdbx_description
1 polymer ?
#
loop_
_entity_poly.entity_id
_entity_poly.type
_entity_poly.pdbx_seq_one_letter_code
_entity_poly.pdbx_strand_id
1 'polypeptide(L)'
;ENPPEDRFRLLVRRGDQVGETYDASARKNVKGYLVTQSRASELIEVTEQRGAPQTRPGTQTLAIPDAPGAPAAPAAADVARIDPAEYVGDAAARTGFGGLETIDEITMVAVPDLMGAYQRGDIDAEGVRTVQLAVISHCEQMGDRVAVLDTPPDLNAQQVRNWRMDEAGYDSRYATLYYPWVRVFDPALGRNTTVPPSGHIAGVWARSDAERGVHKAPANEVIRGAVDLDIRLSKGEQDLLNPIGVNCVRAFPGRGIRIWGARTLSSDPAWRYLNVRRLFNYLEESILLGTQWVVFEPNDDRLWSS
;
A
#
# COMPACT_ATOMS: atom_id res chain seq x y z
N GLU A 1 4.12 -56.67 3.67
CA GLU A 1 3.07 -55.97 2.91
C GLU A 1 3.73 -55.15 1.82
N ASN A 2 3.39 -55.40 0.56
CA ASN A 2 3.80 -54.51 -0.52
C ASN A 2 3.13 -53.15 -0.30
N PRO A 3 3.86 -52.02 -0.39
CA PRO A 3 3.23 -50.71 -0.31
C PRO A 3 2.13 -50.63 -1.39
N PRO A 4 0.97 -50.01 -1.08
CA PRO A 4 -0.11 -49.84 -2.05
C PRO A 4 0.44 -49.25 -3.35
N GLU A 5 0.16 -49.90 -4.49
CA GLU A 5 0.73 -49.54 -5.80
C GLU A 5 0.46 -48.08 -6.20
N ASP A 6 -0.51 -47.42 -5.58
CA ASP A 6 -0.97 -46.06 -5.84
C ASP A 6 -0.28 -44.95 -5.03
N ARG A 7 0.55 -45.29 -4.04
CA ARG A 7 1.24 -44.29 -3.21
C ARG A 7 2.52 -43.78 -3.85
N PHE A 8 2.75 -42.47 -3.74
CA PHE A 8 3.96 -41.79 -4.19
C PHE A 8 4.30 -40.62 -3.27
N ARG A 9 5.55 -40.16 -3.35
CA ARG A 9 6.01 -38.97 -2.64
C ARG A 9 6.12 -37.82 -3.63
N LEU A 10 5.48 -36.70 -3.32
CA LEU A 10 5.62 -35.45 -4.05
C LEU A 10 6.53 -34.53 -3.27
N LEU A 11 7.60 -34.04 -3.91
CA LEU A 11 8.52 -33.05 -3.35
C LEU A 11 8.33 -31.74 -4.12
N VAL A 12 7.89 -30.69 -3.44
CA VAL A 12 7.76 -29.35 -4.00
C VAL A 12 9.03 -28.59 -3.72
N ARG A 13 9.68 -28.08 -4.78
CA ARG A 13 10.95 -27.37 -4.67
C ARG A 13 10.84 -25.95 -5.21
N ARG A 14 11.48 -25.00 -4.53
CA ARG A 14 11.72 -23.64 -5.02
C ARG A 14 13.22 -23.46 -5.15
N GLY A 15 13.74 -23.46 -6.39
CA GLY A 15 15.18 -23.61 -6.63
C GLY A 15 15.68 -24.97 -6.13
N ASP A 16 16.78 -24.97 -5.35
CA ASP A 16 17.38 -26.19 -4.79
C ASP A 16 16.77 -26.63 -3.45
N GLN A 17 15.88 -25.82 -2.86
CA GLN A 17 15.27 -26.12 -1.56
C GLN A 17 13.94 -26.85 -1.71
N VAL A 18 13.76 -27.92 -0.93
CA VAL A 18 12.48 -28.61 -0.78
C VAL A 18 11.62 -27.80 0.19
N GLY A 19 10.58 -27.15 -0.32
CA GLY A 19 9.66 -26.33 0.48
C GLY A 19 8.55 -27.16 1.14
N GLU A 20 7.99 -28.13 0.41
CA GLU A 20 6.91 -28.98 0.91
C GLU A 20 7.09 -30.44 0.47
N THR A 21 6.59 -31.38 1.28
CA THR A 21 6.66 -32.82 0.99
C THR A 21 5.32 -33.47 1.33
N TYR A 22 4.79 -34.24 0.38
CA TYR A 22 3.53 -34.97 0.52
C TYR A 22 3.75 -36.46 0.29
N ASP A 23 3.31 -37.30 1.22
CA ASP A 23 3.11 -38.73 0.98
C ASP A 23 1.67 -38.94 0.50
N ALA A 24 1.50 -39.02 -0.83
CA ALA A 24 0.22 -38.87 -1.50
C ALA A 24 -0.22 -40.14 -2.27
N SER A 25 -1.50 -40.18 -2.63
CA SER A 25 -2.14 -41.18 -3.48
C SER A 25 -2.90 -40.48 -4.62
N ALA A 26 -2.93 -41.14 -5.79
CA ALA A 26 -3.70 -40.68 -6.95
C ALA A 26 -5.20 -41.05 -6.85
N ARG A 27 -5.61 -41.82 -5.83
CA ARG A 27 -6.99 -42.32 -5.68
C ARG A 27 -7.82 -41.41 -4.78
N LYS A 28 -8.95 -40.94 -5.31
CA LYS A 28 -9.89 -40.02 -4.61
C LYS A 28 -10.42 -40.55 -3.28
N ASN A 29 -10.60 -41.87 -3.16
CA ASN A 29 -11.25 -42.51 -2.02
C ASN A 29 -10.25 -43.01 -0.96
N VAL A 30 -8.99 -42.60 -1.04
CA VAL A 30 -7.92 -43.05 -0.12
C VAL A 30 -7.45 -41.89 0.75
N LYS A 31 -7.23 -42.16 2.04
CA LYS A 31 -6.58 -41.20 2.94
C LYS A 31 -5.17 -40.91 2.40
N GLY A 32 -4.92 -39.64 2.06
CA GLY A 32 -3.71 -39.22 1.36
C GLY A 32 -3.93 -38.85 -0.10
N TYR A 33 -5.19 -38.68 -0.54
CA TYR A 33 -5.48 -38.17 -1.87
C TYR A 33 -4.83 -36.80 -2.13
N LEU A 34 -3.99 -36.70 -3.16
CA LEU A 34 -3.11 -35.55 -3.39
C LEU A 34 -3.88 -34.23 -3.46
N VAL A 35 -4.95 -34.17 -4.25
CA VAL A 35 -5.74 -32.93 -4.45
C VAL A 35 -6.38 -32.43 -3.16
N THR A 36 -6.68 -33.33 -2.20
CA THR A 36 -7.18 -32.91 -0.89
C THR A 36 -6.03 -32.43 0.01
N GLN A 37 -4.88 -33.09 -0.02
CA GLN A 37 -3.72 -32.69 0.78
C GLN A 37 -3.10 -31.37 0.31
N SER A 38 -3.02 -31.14 -0.99
CA SER A 38 -2.45 -29.93 -1.57
C SER A 38 -3.33 -28.70 -1.38
N ARG A 39 -4.52 -28.80 -0.78
CA ARG A 39 -5.32 -27.60 -0.43
C ARG A 39 -4.68 -26.77 0.68
N ALA A 40 -3.80 -27.36 1.48
CA ALA A 40 -3.05 -26.67 2.53
C ALA A 40 -1.69 -26.15 2.04
N SER A 41 -1.36 -26.34 0.77
CA SER A 41 -0.13 -25.91 0.12
C SER A 41 -0.12 -24.39 -0.06
N GLU A 42 1.01 -23.75 0.25
CA GLU A 42 1.23 -22.32 -0.04
C GLU A 42 1.96 -22.12 -1.38
N LEU A 43 2.50 -23.20 -1.97
CA LEU A 43 3.38 -23.14 -3.14
C LEU A 43 2.76 -23.64 -4.44
N ILE A 44 1.84 -24.60 -4.36
CA ILE A 44 1.24 -25.27 -5.52
C ILE A 44 -0.27 -25.46 -5.37
N GLU A 45 -1.00 -25.42 -6.49
CA GLU A 45 -2.37 -25.91 -6.60
C GLU A 45 -2.39 -27.19 -7.43
N VAL A 46 -3.14 -28.20 -6.98
CA VAL A 46 -3.31 -29.46 -7.73
C VAL A 46 -4.79 -29.68 -7.98
N THR A 47 -5.16 -29.86 -9.25
CA THR A 47 -6.53 -30.12 -9.68
C THR A 47 -6.63 -31.40 -10.50
N GLU A 48 -7.84 -31.95 -10.58
CA GLU A 48 -8.11 -33.13 -11.41
C GLU A 48 -8.39 -32.72 -12.86
N GLN A 49 -7.70 -33.37 -13.80
CA GLN A 49 -8.06 -33.28 -15.20
C GLN A 49 -9.27 -34.17 -15.50
N ARG A 50 -10.38 -33.57 -15.92
CA ARG A 50 -11.61 -34.30 -16.28
C ARG A 50 -11.37 -35.20 -17.49
N GLY A 51 -11.86 -36.44 -17.42
CA GLY A 51 -11.81 -37.41 -18.53
C GLY A 51 -10.54 -38.24 -18.65
N ALA A 52 -9.52 -38.01 -17.79
CA ALA A 52 -8.30 -38.80 -17.77
C ALA A 52 -8.26 -39.77 -16.57
N PRO A 53 -7.83 -41.04 -16.76
CA PRO A 53 -7.65 -41.97 -15.65
C PRO A 53 -6.53 -41.47 -14.73
N GLN A 54 -6.82 -41.37 -13.43
CA GLN A 54 -5.85 -40.94 -12.42
C GLN A 54 -4.97 -42.14 -12.03
N THR A 55 -3.82 -42.26 -12.69
CA THR A 55 -2.82 -43.27 -12.38
C THR A 55 -1.71 -42.69 -11.53
N ARG A 56 -0.97 -43.56 -10.83
CA ARG A 56 0.25 -43.16 -10.14
C ARG A 56 1.24 -42.61 -11.18
N PRO A 57 1.79 -41.41 -10.97
CA PRO A 57 2.83 -40.89 -11.83
C PRO A 57 4.12 -41.72 -11.70
N GLY A 58 4.86 -41.87 -12.80
CA GLY A 58 6.23 -42.36 -12.75
C GLY A 58 7.14 -41.36 -12.00
N THR A 59 8.34 -41.80 -11.62
CA THR A 59 9.34 -40.89 -11.03
C THR A 59 9.73 -39.85 -12.08
N GLN A 60 9.34 -38.60 -11.84
CA GLN A 60 9.60 -37.49 -12.76
C GLN A 60 9.76 -36.19 -11.98
N THR A 61 10.46 -35.24 -12.61
CA THR A 61 10.54 -33.85 -12.16
C THR A 61 9.75 -33.02 -13.16
N LEU A 62 8.72 -32.32 -12.70
CA LEU A 62 7.93 -31.41 -13.52
C LEU A 62 8.30 -29.97 -13.13
N ALA A 63 8.74 -29.19 -14.11
CA ALA A 63 8.75 -27.74 -13.97
C ALA A 63 7.31 -27.26 -14.11
N ILE A 64 6.76 -26.71 -13.02
CA ILE A 64 5.45 -26.07 -13.06
C ILE A 64 5.68 -24.70 -13.72
N PRO A 65 5.07 -24.42 -14.88
CA PRO A 65 5.12 -23.07 -15.44
C PRO A 65 4.48 -22.11 -14.45
N ASP A 66 4.99 -20.88 -14.37
CA ASP A 66 4.36 -19.83 -13.57
C ASP A 66 2.85 -19.77 -13.89
N ALA A 67 2.03 -19.55 -12.86
CA ALA A 67 0.58 -19.59 -12.97
C ALA A 67 0.11 -18.80 -14.21
N PRO A 68 -0.79 -19.32 -15.07
CA PRO A 68 -1.29 -18.58 -16.21
C PRO A 68 -2.05 -17.34 -15.70
N GLY A 69 -1.40 -16.18 -15.79
CA GLY A 69 -1.86 -14.92 -15.19
C GLY A 69 -0.80 -14.18 -14.36
N ALA A 70 0.26 -14.87 -13.93
CA ALA A 70 1.50 -14.20 -13.55
C ALA A 70 2.28 -13.94 -14.86
N PRO A 71 2.58 -12.68 -15.22
CA PRO A 71 3.52 -12.45 -16.31
C PRO A 71 4.81 -13.20 -15.98
N ALA A 72 5.28 -14.03 -16.91
CA ALA A 72 6.58 -14.69 -16.80
C ALA A 72 7.60 -13.62 -16.36
N ALA A 73 8.37 -13.90 -15.32
CA ALA A 73 9.49 -13.02 -14.98
C ALA A 73 10.33 -12.87 -16.25
N PRO A 74 10.40 -11.67 -16.86
CA PRO A 74 11.02 -11.54 -18.16
C PRO A 74 12.48 -11.97 -18.01
N ALA A 75 12.94 -12.80 -18.95
CA ALA A 75 14.31 -13.26 -19.01
C ALA A 75 15.23 -12.06 -19.27
N ALA A 76 15.71 -11.38 -18.20
CA ALA A 76 16.66 -10.26 -18.23
C ALA A 76 16.56 -9.36 -19.48
N ALA A 77 15.33 -9.10 -19.92
CA ALA A 77 14.98 -8.20 -21.00
C ALA A 77 14.25 -7.07 -20.29
N ASP A 78 14.72 -5.84 -20.50
CA ASP A 78 14.23 -4.56 -20.00
C ASP A 78 12.99 -4.70 -19.11
N VAL A 79 13.15 -4.47 -17.80
CA VAL A 79 12.05 -4.38 -16.84
C VAL A 79 10.93 -3.60 -17.50
N ALA A 80 9.80 -4.26 -17.76
CA ALA A 80 8.66 -3.62 -18.41
C ALA A 80 8.37 -2.36 -17.61
N ARG A 81 8.50 -1.21 -18.29
CA ARG A 81 8.30 0.12 -17.69
C ARG A 81 6.95 0.08 -16.99
N ILE A 82 6.92 0.29 -15.67
CA ILE A 82 5.68 0.20 -14.89
C ILE A 82 4.76 1.31 -15.40
N ASP A 83 3.63 0.93 -15.99
CA ASP A 83 2.66 1.89 -16.53
C ASP A 83 1.87 2.53 -15.38
N PRO A 84 1.71 3.86 -15.33
CA PRO A 84 0.79 4.51 -14.41
C PRO A 84 -0.60 3.88 -14.34
N ALA A 85 -1.09 3.30 -15.45
CA ALA A 85 -2.38 2.59 -15.51
C ALA A 85 -2.43 1.35 -14.60
N GLU A 86 -1.31 0.69 -14.33
CA GLU A 86 -1.25 -0.46 -13.41
C GLU A 86 -1.51 -0.04 -11.96
N TYR A 87 -1.11 1.18 -11.58
CA TYR A 87 -1.41 1.72 -10.25
C TYR A 87 -2.90 2.07 -10.11
N VAL A 88 -3.51 2.62 -11.16
CA VAL A 88 -4.96 2.89 -11.18
C VAL A 88 -5.73 1.58 -11.08
N GLY A 89 -5.38 0.61 -11.94
CA GLY A 89 -6.03 -0.68 -12.02
C GLY A 89 -7.47 -0.60 -12.51
N ASP A 90 -8.23 -1.66 -12.22
CA ASP A 90 -9.62 -1.83 -12.60
C ASP A 90 -10.45 -2.33 -11.41
N ALA A 91 -11.60 -1.70 -11.18
CA ALA A 91 -12.47 -2.01 -10.04
C ALA A 91 -13.13 -3.40 -10.14
N ALA A 92 -13.49 -3.84 -11.35
CA ALA A 92 -14.12 -5.15 -11.56
C ALA A 92 -13.10 -6.29 -11.36
N ALA A 93 -11.86 -6.09 -11.82
CA ALA A 93 -10.74 -7.00 -11.64
C ALA A 93 -10.07 -6.87 -10.26
N ARG A 94 -10.44 -5.85 -9.48
CA ARG A 94 -9.89 -5.52 -8.15
C ARG A 94 -8.37 -5.36 -8.16
N THR A 95 -7.86 -4.63 -9.14
CA THR A 95 -6.43 -4.31 -9.27
C THR A 95 -6.18 -2.85 -8.95
N GLY A 96 -4.93 -2.50 -8.61
CA GLY A 96 -4.52 -1.12 -8.33
C GLY A 96 -5.39 -0.44 -7.24
N PHE A 97 -5.68 0.84 -7.45
CA PHE A 97 -6.59 1.62 -6.61
C PHE A 97 -8.05 1.16 -6.75
N GLY A 98 -8.46 0.68 -7.93
CA GLY A 98 -9.81 0.12 -8.14
C GLY A 98 -10.16 -1.02 -7.19
N GLY A 99 -9.17 -1.83 -6.78
CA GLY A 99 -9.35 -2.87 -5.76
C GLY A 99 -9.66 -2.33 -4.36
N LEU A 100 -9.27 -1.08 -4.07
CA LEU A 100 -9.48 -0.42 -2.77
C LEU A 100 -10.87 0.20 -2.63
N GLU A 101 -11.60 0.41 -3.73
CA GLU A 101 -12.94 1.02 -3.73
C GLU A 101 -13.95 0.18 -2.93
N THR A 102 -13.79 -1.14 -2.93
CA THR A 102 -14.70 -2.06 -2.24
C THR A 102 -14.44 -2.22 -0.74
N ILE A 103 -13.44 -1.52 -0.21
CA ILE A 103 -13.00 -1.61 1.18
C ILE A 103 -13.24 -0.25 1.84
N ASP A 104 -14.28 -0.19 2.67
CA ASP A 104 -14.75 1.04 3.32
C ASP A 104 -13.85 1.43 4.51
N GLU A 105 -13.16 0.48 5.14
CA GLU A 105 -12.34 0.74 6.33
C GLU A 105 -11.01 1.46 6.04
N ILE A 106 -10.69 1.70 4.77
CA ILE A 106 -9.45 2.38 4.37
C ILE A 106 -9.59 3.86 4.68
N THR A 107 -8.75 4.38 5.58
CA THR A 107 -8.75 5.80 5.96
C THR A 107 -7.59 6.61 5.37
N MET A 108 -6.61 5.94 4.76
CA MET A 108 -5.46 6.57 4.14
C MET A 108 -4.87 5.68 3.04
N VAL A 109 -4.27 6.31 2.02
CA VAL A 109 -3.63 5.62 0.90
C VAL A 109 -2.22 6.17 0.71
N ALA A 110 -1.23 5.29 0.62
CA ALA A 110 0.17 5.63 0.39
C ALA A 110 0.75 4.68 -0.68
N VAL A 111 1.65 5.19 -1.52
CA VAL A 111 2.30 4.42 -2.59
C VAL A 111 3.82 4.59 -2.49
N PRO A 112 4.47 4.05 -1.45
CA PRO A 112 5.91 4.23 -1.25
C PRO A 112 6.73 3.66 -2.41
N ASP A 113 6.29 2.55 -3.01
CA ASP A 113 7.00 1.90 -4.11
C ASP A 113 7.03 2.72 -5.41
N LEU A 114 6.14 3.72 -5.55
CA LEU A 114 6.18 4.66 -6.68
C LEU A 114 7.53 5.39 -6.76
N MET A 115 8.04 5.81 -5.60
CA MET A 115 9.34 6.47 -5.53
C MET A 115 10.49 5.49 -5.77
N GLY A 116 10.33 4.23 -5.37
CA GLY A 116 11.28 3.17 -5.70
C GLY A 116 11.33 2.88 -7.19
N ALA A 117 10.18 2.85 -7.88
CA ALA A 117 10.08 2.73 -9.33
C ALA A 117 10.76 3.92 -10.03
N TYR A 118 10.57 5.13 -9.51
CA TYR A 118 11.22 6.34 -10.03
C TYR A 118 12.74 6.26 -9.90
N GLN A 119 13.27 5.84 -8.74
CA GLN A 119 14.71 5.66 -8.52
C GLN A 119 15.34 4.60 -9.44
N ARG A 120 14.57 3.57 -9.84
CA ARG A 120 15.03 2.54 -10.79
C ARG A 120 14.92 2.99 -12.25
N GLY A 121 14.25 4.10 -12.53
CA GLY A 121 13.97 4.56 -13.89
C GLY A 121 12.79 3.84 -14.56
N ASP A 122 12.03 3.05 -13.82
CA ASP A 122 10.86 2.33 -14.33
C ASP A 122 9.71 3.29 -14.64
N ILE A 123 9.69 4.47 -14.01
CA ILE A 123 8.71 5.53 -14.23
C ILE A 123 9.44 6.87 -14.23
N ASP A 124 9.05 7.80 -15.10
CA ASP A 124 9.63 9.14 -15.14
C ASP A 124 8.86 10.12 -14.24
N ALA A 125 9.33 11.37 -14.17
CA ALA A 125 8.70 12.38 -13.33
C ALA A 125 7.25 12.69 -13.74
N GLU A 126 6.92 12.53 -15.02
CA GLU A 126 5.55 12.67 -15.50
C GLU A 126 4.66 11.52 -15.00
N GLY A 127 5.12 10.27 -15.14
CA GLY A 127 4.43 9.11 -14.61
C GLY A 127 4.25 9.18 -13.09
N VAL A 128 5.23 9.67 -12.34
CA VAL A 128 5.09 9.94 -10.90
C VAL A 128 3.91 10.89 -10.64
N ARG A 129 3.81 12.00 -11.38
CA ARG A 129 2.69 12.93 -11.22
C ARG A 129 1.36 12.29 -11.58
N THR A 130 1.32 11.49 -12.64
CA THR A 130 0.12 10.77 -13.07
C THR A 130 -0.38 9.83 -11.99
N VAL A 131 0.52 9.04 -11.37
CA VAL A 131 0.13 8.14 -10.27
C VAL A 131 -0.28 8.93 -9.02
N GLN A 132 0.43 9.99 -8.67
CA GLN A 132 0.04 10.85 -7.54
C GLN A 132 -1.34 11.48 -7.75
N LEU A 133 -1.63 12.00 -8.94
CA LEU A 133 -2.96 12.50 -9.31
C LEU A 133 -4.04 11.41 -9.26
N ALA A 134 -3.71 10.19 -9.67
CA ALA A 134 -4.64 9.06 -9.55
C ALA A 134 -4.96 8.73 -8.08
N VAL A 135 -3.96 8.71 -7.18
CA VAL A 135 -4.20 8.50 -5.74
C VAL A 135 -5.06 9.62 -5.15
N ILE A 136 -4.78 10.87 -5.53
CA ILE A 136 -5.59 12.02 -5.10
C ILE A 136 -7.03 11.85 -5.58
N SER A 137 -7.21 11.55 -6.86
CA SER A 137 -8.54 11.40 -7.47
C SER A 137 -9.33 10.26 -6.82
N HIS A 138 -8.67 9.14 -6.51
CA HIS A 138 -9.25 8.04 -5.73
C HIS A 138 -9.74 8.51 -4.37
N CYS A 139 -8.90 9.23 -3.62
CA CYS A 139 -9.27 9.73 -2.30
C CYS A 139 -10.41 10.77 -2.34
N GLU A 140 -10.45 11.59 -3.38
CA GLU A 140 -11.53 12.56 -3.60
C GLU A 140 -12.87 11.91 -3.95
N GLN A 141 -12.83 10.84 -4.77
CA GLN A 141 -14.03 10.08 -5.15
C GLN A 141 -14.63 9.31 -3.98
N MET A 142 -13.78 8.67 -3.17
CA MET A 142 -14.24 7.90 -2.00
C MET A 142 -14.69 8.82 -0.84
N GLY A 143 -14.03 9.97 -0.66
CA GLY A 143 -14.44 10.98 0.32
C GLY A 143 -14.15 10.65 1.80
N ASP A 144 -13.76 9.42 2.11
CA ASP A 144 -13.50 8.87 3.45
C ASP A 144 -12.00 8.74 3.79
N ARG A 145 -11.12 8.77 2.77
CA ARG A 145 -9.67 8.51 2.89
C ARG A 145 -8.80 9.66 2.42
N VAL A 146 -7.55 9.69 2.88
CA VAL A 146 -6.59 10.76 2.56
C VAL A 146 -5.28 10.19 2.00
N ALA A 147 -4.79 10.79 0.91
CA ALA A 147 -3.53 10.45 0.28
C ALA A 147 -2.33 10.95 1.09
N VAL A 148 -1.34 10.07 1.29
CA VAL A 148 -0.03 10.38 1.88
C VAL A 148 1.01 10.31 0.77
N LEU A 149 1.38 11.47 0.25
CA LEU A 149 2.30 11.60 -0.88
C LEU A 149 3.72 11.93 -0.40
N ASP A 150 4.68 11.55 -1.24
CA ASP A 150 6.11 11.82 -1.09
C ASP A 150 6.60 12.78 -2.17
N THR A 151 7.62 13.58 -1.84
CA THR A 151 8.36 14.29 -2.89
C THR A 151 9.28 13.32 -3.64
N PRO A 152 9.65 13.62 -4.89
CA PRO A 152 10.79 12.95 -5.52
C PRO A 152 12.05 13.01 -4.63
N PRO A 153 12.96 12.02 -4.75
CA PRO A 153 14.20 11.96 -3.98
C PRO A 153 15.15 13.10 -4.35
N ASP A 154 16.15 13.35 -3.49
CA ASP A 154 17.29 14.23 -3.76
C ASP A 154 16.95 15.71 -4.05
N LEU A 155 15.74 16.16 -3.68
CA LEU A 155 15.34 17.57 -3.81
C LEU A 155 15.70 18.38 -2.56
N ASN A 156 16.30 19.55 -2.75
CA ASN A 156 16.43 20.56 -1.70
C ASN A 156 15.10 21.33 -1.48
N ALA A 157 15.01 22.12 -0.41
CA ALA A 157 13.77 22.81 -0.05
C ALA A 157 13.23 23.76 -1.15
N GLN A 158 14.10 24.42 -1.91
CA GLN A 158 13.68 25.29 -3.01
C GLN A 158 13.14 24.47 -4.18
N GLN A 159 13.80 23.35 -4.51
CA GLN A 159 13.32 22.43 -5.54
C GLN A 159 12.00 21.78 -5.15
N VAL A 160 11.80 21.42 -3.89
CA VAL A 160 10.50 20.92 -3.40
C VAL A 160 9.41 21.98 -3.54
N ARG A 161 9.72 23.25 -3.26
CA ARG A 161 8.77 24.34 -3.51
C ARG A 161 8.39 24.44 -4.98
N ASN A 162 9.37 24.39 -5.89
CA ASN A 162 9.12 24.46 -7.32
C ASN A 162 8.32 23.23 -7.80
N TRP A 163 8.69 22.03 -7.35
CA TRP A 163 7.93 20.80 -7.60
C TRP A 163 6.48 20.95 -7.16
N ARG A 164 6.25 21.39 -5.91
CA ARG A 164 4.91 21.54 -5.33
C ARG A 164 4.07 22.60 -6.05
N MET A 165 4.66 23.73 -6.42
CA MET A 165 3.92 24.90 -6.93
C MET A 165 3.79 24.92 -8.45
N ASP A 166 4.84 24.52 -9.18
CA ASP A 166 4.95 24.72 -10.62
C ASP A 166 4.81 23.42 -11.41
N GLU A 167 5.34 22.29 -10.90
CA GLU A 167 5.34 21.02 -11.63
C GLU A 167 4.14 20.12 -11.29
N ALA A 168 3.90 19.89 -9.99
CA ALA A 168 2.81 19.05 -9.50
C ALA A 168 1.48 19.81 -9.47
N GLY A 169 1.49 21.04 -8.92
CA GLY A 169 0.32 21.93 -8.95
C GLY A 169 -0.93 21.40 -8.24
N TYR A 170 -0.82 20.42 -7.34
CA TYR A 170 -1.97 19.79 -6.69
C TYR A 170 -2.76 20.75 -5.80
N ASP A 171 -4.08 20.68 -5.83
CA ASP A 171 -4.95 21.36 -4.88
C ASP A 171 -6.04 20.39 -4.44
N SER A 172 -5.84 19.78 -3.27
CA SER A 172 -6.79 18.81 -2.73
C SER A 172 -6.81 18.83 -1.21
N ARG A 173 -8.02 18.80 -0.67
CA ARG A 173 -8.25 18.57 0.77
C ARG A 173 -8.02 17.13 1.18
N TYR A 174 -8.00 16.18 0.25
CA TYR A 174 -7.82 14.75 0.49
C TYR A 174 -6.37 14.29 0.25
N ALA A 175 -5.42 15.21 0.23
CA ALA A 175 -4.01 14.88 0.01
C ALA A 175 -3.08 15.62 0.96
N THR A 176 -1.97 14.96 1.26
CA THR A 176 -0.87 15.50 2.06
C THR A 176 0.46 15.18 1.38
N LEU A 177 1.46 16.04 1.52
CA LEU A 177 2.79 15.83 0.96
C LEU A 177 3.82 15.90 2.08
N TYR A 178 4.71 14.91 2.16
CA TYR A 178 5.74 14.80 3.18
C TYR A 178 7.15 14.90 2.59
N TYR A 179 8.03 15.59 3.33
CA TYR A 179 9.42 15.85 2.95
C TYR A 179 10.24 16.10 4.24
N PRO A 180 11.53 15.75 4.34
CA PRO A 180 12.32 14.98 3.41
C PRO A 180 12.19 13.48 3.64
N TRP A 181 12.91 12.70 2.82
CA TRP A 181 13.03 11.27 2.98
C TRP A 181 13.74 10.89 4.28
N VAL A 182 13.42 9.71 4.79
CA VAL A 182 13.93 9.20 6.07
C VAL A 182 14.98 8.12 5.82
N ARG A 183 16.02 8.09 6.65
CA ARG A 183 17.05 7.06 6.62
C ARG A 183 16.74 6.00 7.66
N VAL A 184 16.69 4.74 7.25
CA VAL A 184 16.36 3.58 8.07
C VAL A 184 17.44 2.51 7.94
N PHE A 185 17.59 1.67 8.97
CA PHE A 185 18.44 0.49 8.86
C PHE A 185 17.69 -0.62 8.14
N ASP A 186 18.23 -1.09 7.01
CA ASP A 186 17.70 -2.24 6.28
C ASP A 186 18.43 -3.50 6.76
N PRO A 187 17.74 -4.41 7.49
CA PRO A 187 18.35 -5.65 7.98
C PRO A 187 18.67 -6.65 6.86
N ALA A 188 17.98 -6.59 5.71
CA ALA A 188 18.23 -7.47 4.58
C ALA A 188 19.53 -7.07 3.85
N LEU A 189 19.80 -5.76 3.75
CA LEU A 189 21.04 -5.24 3.17
C LEU A 189 22.16 -5.02 4.20
N GLY A 190 21.86 -5.11 5.50
CA GLY A 190 22.79 -4.87 6.60
C GLY A 190 23.33 -3.44 6.65
N ARG A 191 22.63 -2.46 6.05
CA ARG A 191 23.09 -1.06 5.94
C ARG A 191 21.94 -0.08 6.04
N ASN A 192 22.26 1.18 6.33
CA ASN A 192 21.27 2.25 6.27
C ASN A 192 20.91 2.58 4.82
N THR A 193 19.61 2.67 4.54
CA THR A 193 19.05 3.08 3.25
C THR A 193 18.08 4.24 3.43
N THR A 194 17.86 5.02 2.38
CA THR A 194 16.91 6.14 2.37
C THR A 194 15.60 5.66 1.77
N VAL A 195 14.48 5.93 2.43
CA VAL A 195 13.14 5.51 2.01
C VAL A 195 12.17 6.68 2.02
N PRO A 196 11.14 6.66 1.15
CA PRO A 196 10.09 7.66 1.17
C PRO A 196 9.38 7.69 2.54
N PRO A 197 9.00 8.88 3.03
CA PRO A 197 8.42 9.01 4.36
C PRO A 197 7.01 8.44 4.48
N SER A 198 6.20 8.38 3.42
CA SER A 198 4.76 8.05 3.46
C SER A 198 4.41 6.81 4.29
N GLY A 199 5.15 5.71 4.15
CA GLY A 199 4.93 4.50 4.95
C GLY A 199 5.13 4.71 6.46
N HIS A 200 6.16 5.47 6.85
CA HIS A 200 6.41 5.82 8.25
C HIS A 200 5.33 6.78 8.77
N ILE A 201 4.91 7.73 7.94
CA ILE A 201 3.87 8.68 8.27
C ILE A 201 2.54 7.98 8.50
N ALA A 202 2.15 7.03 7.64
CA ALA A 202 0.94 6.23 7.81
C ALA A 202 0.95 5.47 9.15
N GLY A 203 2.09 4.88 9.53
CA GLY A 203 2.25 4.25 10.84
C GLY A 203 2.13 5.24 12.02
N VAL A 204 2.60 6.48 11.86
CA VAL A 204 2.42 7.52 12.88
C VAL A 204 0.97 7.99 12.97
N TRP A 205 0.26 8.14 11.84
CA TRP A 205 -1.17 8.46 11.84
C TRP A 205 -1.95 7.40 12.61
N ALA A 206 -1.79 6.12 12.24
CA ALA A 206 -2.46 5.00 12.90
C ALA A 206 -2.23 5.01 14.42
N ARG A 207 -0.98 5.26 14.86
CA ARG A 207 -0.67 5.36 16.29
C ARG A 207 -1.35 6.58 16.95
N SER A 208 -1.26 7.75 16.33
CA SER A 208 -1.87 8.98 16.86
C SER A 208 -3.38 8.83 17.00
N ASP A 209 -4.02 8.18 16.04
CA ASP A 209 -5.48 7.97 16.07
C ASP A 209 -5.88 7.00 17.18
N ALA A 210 -5.13 5.91 17.36
CA ALA A 210 -5.38 4.95 18.42
C ALA A 210 -5.18 5.55 19.82
N GLU A 211 -4.17 6.41 19.99
CA GLU A 211 -3.82 6.98 21.31
C GLU A 211 -4.60 8.26 21.65
N ARG A 212 -4.97 9.07 20.64
CA ARG A 212 -5.51 10.43 20.83
C ARG A 212 -6.76 10.74 20.01
N GLY A 213 -7.11 9.90 19.03
CA GLY A 213 -8.22 10.12 18.10
C GLY A 213 -7.86 11.04 16.92
N VAL A 214 -8.65 10.91 15.84
CA VAL A 214 -8.43 11.56 14.53
C VAL A 214 -8.46 13.10 14.56
N HIS A 215 -9.09 13.69 15.58
CA HIS A 215 -9.18 15.14 15.77
C HIS A 215 -7.84 15.76 16.17
N LYS A 216 -6.89 14.96 16.70
CA LYS A 216 -5.55 15.41 17.04
C LYS A 216 -4.66 15.39 15.81
N ALA A 217 -4.04 16.52 15.49
CA ALA A 217 -3.03 16.60 14.44
C ALA A 217 -1.86 15.63 14.69
N PRO A 218 -1.49 14.76 13.73
CA PRO A 218 -0.34 13.86 13.85
C PRO A 218 0.99 14.59 13.60
N ALA A 219 1.14 15.77 14.20
CA ALA A 219 2.35 16.57 14.22
C ALA A 219 2.98 16.57 15.61
N ASN A 220 4.29 16.85 15.67
CA ASN A 220 5.14 16.71 16.85
C ASN A 220 5.29 15.25 17.34
N GLU A 221 4.92 14.29 16.49
CA GLU A 221 5.01 12.85 16.73
C GLU A 221 6.37 12.30 16.30
N VAL A 222 6.92 11.39 17.11
CA VAL A 222 8.21 10.74 16.80
C VAL A 222 8.03 9.68 15.72
N ILE A 223 8.90 9.71 14.72
CA ILE A 223 8.99 8.64 13.73
C ILE A 223 9.89 7.55 14.30
N ARG A 224 9.30 6.39 14.60
CA ARG A 224 10.04 5.21 15.09
C ARG A 224 10.72 4.50 13.92
N GLY A 225 11.90 3.92 14.13
CA GLY A 225 12.66 3.22 13.10
C GLY A 225 13.51 4.12 12.18
N ALA A 226 13.24 5.44 12.15
CA ALA A 226 14.09 6.40 11.46
C ALA A 226 15.36 6.68 12.26
N VAL A 227 16.51 6.52 11.61
CA VAL A 227 17.85 6.69 12.18
C VAL A 227 18.37 8.11 11.91
N ASP A 228 18.13 8.65 10.72
CA ASP A 228 18.40 10.05 10.37
C ASP A 228 17.43 10.51 9.26
N LEU A 229 17.59 11.75 8.81
CA LEU A 229 16.95 12.28 7.61
C LEU A 229 17.97 12.34 6.48
N ASP A 230 17.48 12.28 5.25
CA ASP A 230 18.33 12.49 4.08
C ASP A 230 18.88 13.93 4.05
N ILE A 231 17.98 14.89 4.26
CA ILE A 231 18.30 16.32 4.39
C ILE A 231 17.80 16.83 5.74
N ARG A 232 18.64 17.58 6.46
CA ARG A 232 18.24 18.23 7.72
C ARG A 232 17.76 19.65 7.45
N LEU A 233 16.46 19.88 7.62
CA LEU A 233 15.85 21.17 7.36
C LEU A 233 16.09 22.19 8.48
N SER A 234 16.53 23.37 8.07
CA SER A 234 16.57 24.58 8.88
C SER A 234 15.16 25.14 9.14
N LYS A 235 15.07 26.13 10.02
CA LYS A 235 13.81 26.84 10.28
C LYS A 235 13.34 27.61 9.04
N GLY A 236 14.25 28.28 8.32
CA GLY A 236 13.90 29.09 7.15
C GLY A 236 13.36 28.24 5.99
N GLU A 237 13.95 27.07 5.75
CA GLU A 237 13.45 26.13 4.74
C GLU A 237 12.06 25.59 5.10
N GLN A 238 11.81 25.31 6.38
CA GLN A 238 10.49 24.91 6.84
C GLN A 238 9.46 26.05 6.69
N ASP A 239 9.85 27.29 7.01
CA ASP A 239 8.98 28.47 6.89
C ASP A 239 8.63 28.78 5.42
N LEU A 240 9.47 28.34 4.47
CA LEU A 240 9.19 28.37 3.03
C LEU A 240 8.18 27.31 2.59
N LEU A 241 8.30 26.08 3.13
CA LEU A 241 7.56 24.90 2.68
C LEU A 241 6.19 24.73 3.36
N ASN A 242 6.08 25.10 4.62
CA ASN A 242 4.86 24.88 5.40
C ASN A 242 3.64 25.68 4.86
N PRO A 243 3.77 26.94 4.40
CA PRO A 243 2.64 27.69 3.84
C PRO A 243 2.02 27.07 2.58
N ILE A 244 2.80 26.30 1.82
CA ILE A 244 2.37 25.62 0.58
C ILE A 244 1.92 24.17 0.82
N GLY A 245 1.67 23.78 2.07
CA GLY A 245 1.12 22.47 2.43
C GLY A 245 2.14 21.32 2.48
N VAL A 246 3.44 21.61 2.42
CA VAL A 246 4.49 20.58 2.55
C VAL A 246 4.77 20.31 4.03
N ASN A 247 4.47 19.08 4.47
CA ASN A 247 4.67 18.64 5.84
C ASN A 247 6.12 18.19 6.07
N CYS A 248 6.87 19.05 6.76
CA CYS A 248 8.29 18.80 7.00
C CYS A 248 8.51 17.75 8.09
N VAL A 249 9.45 16.83 7.89
CA VAL A 249 10.02 15.96 8.93
C VAL A 249 11.36 16.56 9.39
N ARG A 250 11.57 16.66 10.70
CA ARG A 250 12.75 17.33 11.27
C ARG A 250 13.38 16.54 12.41
N ALA A 251 14.71 16.56 12.45
CA ALA A 251 15.49 16.01 13.55
C ALA A 251 15.71 17.09 14.61
N PHE A 252 15.35 16.79 15.86
CA PHE A 252 15.58 17.67 17.00
C PHE A 252 16.56 17.03 17.98
N PRO A 253 17.65 17.72 18.37
CA PRO A 253 18.58 17.22 19.38
C PRO A 253 17.85 16.82 20.67
N GLY A 254 18.15 15.62 21.20
CA GLY A 254 17.56 15.09 22.44
C GLY A 254 16.08 14.71 22.35
N ARG A 255 15.39 15.03 21.26
CA ARG A 255 13.98 14.69 21.08
C ARG A 255 13.80 13.61 20.01
N GLY A 256 14.68 13.52 19.01
CA GLY A 256 14.58 12.57 17.88
C GLY A 256 13.90 13.18 16.64
N ILE A 257 13.61 12.33 15.64
CA ILE A 257 13.01 12.72 14.36
C ILE A 257 11.49 12.81 14.50
N ARG A 258 10.90 13.93 14.05
CA ARG A 258 9.47 14.22 14.19
C ARG A 258 8.84 14.75 12.93
N ILE A 259 7.55 14.43 12.80
CA ILE A 259 6.66 15.14 11.89
C ILE A 259 6.45 16.56 12.43
N TRP A 260 6.64 17.56 11.58
CA TRP A 260 6.57 18.98 11.94
C TRP A 260 5.64 19.78 11.00
N GLY A 261 4.55 19.12 10.58
CA GLY A 261 3.47 19.70 9.79
C GLY A 261 2.23 18.78 9.83
N ALA A 262 1.04 19.36 9.66
CA ALA A 262 -0.21 18.62 9.54
C ALA A 262 -1.19 19.38 8.63
N ARG A 263 -0.72 19.79 7.45
CA ARG A 263 -1.50 20.48 6.44
C ARG A 263 -1.88 19.55 5.29
N THR A 264 -3.04 19.81 4.71
CA THR A 264 -3.43 19.24 3.43
C THR A 264 -2.82 20.06 2.29
N LEU A 265 -3.03 19.63 1.05
CA LEU A 265 -2.64 20.37 -0.14
C LEU A 265 -3.68 21.44 -0.55
N SER A 266 -4.74 21.63 0.23
CA SER A 266 -5.85 22.51 -0.13
C SER A 266 -5.49 23.99 -0.05
N SER A 267 -5.93 24.75 -1.05
CA SER A 267 -5.93 26.22 -1.03
C SER A 267 -7.02 26.82 -0.13
N ASP A 268 -8.08 26.05 0.18
CA ASP A 268 -9.18 26.48 1.04
C ASP A 268 -8.74 26.52 2.52
N PRO A 269 -8.80 27.68 3.20
CA PRO A 269 -8.49 27.81 4.61
C PRO A 269 -9.29 26.88 5.53
N ALA A 270 -10.53 26.51 5.16
CA ALA A 270 -11.38 25.61 5.94
C ALA A 270 -10.79 24.18 6.00
N TRP A 271 -10.14 23.75 4.92
CA TRP A 271 -9.56 22.41 4.79
C TRP A 271 -8.04 22.36 4.93
N ARG A 272 -7.42 23.48 5.33
CA ARG A 272 -5.97 23.62 5.48
C ARG A 272 -5.33 22.55 6.36
N TYR A 273 -6.02 22.11 7.42
CA TYR A 273 -5.44 21.22 8.42
C TYR A 273 -5.94 19.78 8.27
N LEU A 274 -4.98 18.86 8.31
CA LEU A 274 -5.20 17.44 8.16
C LEU A 274 -6.19 16.88 9.19
N ASN A 275 -6.03 17.24 10.46
CA ASN A 275 -6.91 16.75 11.52
C ASN A 275 -8.36 17.23 11.38
N VAL A 276 -8.58 18.40 10.76
CA VAL A 276 -9.93 18.87 10.46
C VAL A 276 -10.53 17.98 9.37
N ARG A 277 -9.82 17.77 8.25
CA ARG A 277 -10.32 16.89 7.18
C ARG A 277 -10.60 15.47 7.70
N ARG A 278 -9.68 14.89 8.45
CA ARG A 278 -9.83 13.53 9.00
C ARG A 278 -10.93 13.41 10.03
N LEU A 279 -11.16 14.45 10.84
CA LEU A 279 -12.32 14.51 11.73
C LEU A 279 -13.64 14.49 10.94
N PHE A 280 -13.74 15.29 9.88
CA PHE A 280 -14.96 15.30 9.06
C PHE A 280 -15.18 13.96 8.34
N ASN A 281 -14.14 13.34 7.77
CA ASN A 281 -14.27 12.00 7.18
C ASN A 281 -14.80 11.00 8.21
N TYR A 282 -14.23 11.00 9.43
CA TYR A 282 -14.67 10.11 10.50
C TYR A 282 -16.12 10.36 10.92
N LEU A 283 -16.55 11.62 11.00
CA LEU A 283 -17.93 11.98 11.35
C LEU A 283 -18.91 11.57 10.25
N GLU A 284 -18.60 11.88 8.99
CA GLU A 284 -19.40 11.52 7.82
C GLU A 284 -19.62 10.00 7.79
N GLU A 285 -18.55 9.22 7.95
CA GLU A 285 -18.60 7.75 7.95
C GLU A 285 -19.36 7.19 9.17
N SER A 286 -19.09 7.74 10.37
CA SER A 286 -19.79 7.31 11.59
C SER A 286 -21.30 7.57 11.52
N ILE A 287 -21.71 8.69 10.94
CA ILE A 287 -23.13 9.03 10.73
C ILE A 287 -23.73 8.11 9.68
N LEU A 288 -23.03 7.87 8.57
CA LEU A 288 -23.50 6.98 7.51
C LEU A 288 -23.75 5.56 8.05
N LEU A 289 -22.79 5.00 8.78
CA LEU A 289 -22.92 3.67 9.41
C LEU A 289 -23.99 3.66 10.50
N GLY A 290 -24.07 4.72 11.30
CA GLY A 290 -25.04 4.85 12.40
C GLY A 290 -26.48 5.05 11.94
N THR A 291 -26.70 5.56 10.73
CA THR A 291 -28.04 5.84 10.18
C THR A 291 -28.51 4.83 9.13
N GLN A 292 -27.77 3.74 8.88
CA GLN A 292 -28.17 2.68 7.93
C GLN A 292 -29.55 2.08 8.22
N TRP A 293 -29.95 1.99 9.48
CA TRP A 293 -31.25 1.44 9.87
C TRP A 293 -32.44 2.27 9.38
N VAL A 294 -32.23 3.56 9.10
CA VAL A 294 -33.25 4.51 8.62
C VAL A 294 -33.65 4.18 7.18
N VAL A 295 -32.80 3.46 6.45
CA VAL A 295 -33.05 3.12 5.05
C VAL A 295 -34.30 2.24 4.96
N PHE A 296 -35.29 2.71 4.19
CA PHE A 296 -36.63 2.11 4.00
C PHE A 296 -37.62 2.30 5.16
N GLU A 297 -37.32 3.11 6.16
CA GLU A 297 -38.34 3.56 7.12
C GLU A 297 -39.28 4.63 6.51
N PRO A 298 -40.53 4.75 7.00
CA PRO A 298 -41.45 5.81 6.56
C PRO A 298 -40.89 7.21 6.86
N ASN A 299 -40.77 8.04 5.82
CA ASN A 299 -40.25 9.41 5.94
C ASN A 299 -41.27 10.37 6.57
N ASP A 300 -41.41 10.32 7.89
CA ASP A 300 -42.32 11.15 8.69
C ASP A 300 -41.62 11.84 9.88
N ASP A 301 -42.35 12.74 10.56
CA ASP A 301 -41.84 13.49 11.73
C ASP A 301 -41.32 12.58 12.85
N ARG A 302 -41.85 11.35 12.96
CA ARG A 302 -41.43 10.40 13.99
C ARG A 302 -40.01 9.90 13.70
N LEU A 303 -39.72 9.56 12.44
CA LEU A 303 -38.40 9.13 11.98
C LEU A 303 -37.35 10.25 12.13
N TRP A 304 -37.72 11.51 11.90
CA TRP A 304 -36.78 12.62 12.03
C TRP A 304 -36.38 12.90 13.48
N SER A 305 -37.23 12.51 14.44
CA SER A 305 -37.03 12.74 15.88
C SER A 305 -36.26 11.63 16.61
N SER A 306 -36.08 10.46 15.97
CA SER A 306 -35.49 9.26 16.55
C SER A 306 -33.97 9.21 16.52
#